data_AF-A0A453BPJ6-F1
#
_entry.id   AF-A0A453BPJ6-F1
#
_cell.length_a   1.000
_cell.length_b   1.000
_cell.length_c   1.000
_cell.angle_alpha   90.00
_cell.angle_beta   90.00
_cell.angle_gamma   90.00
#
_symmetry.space_group_name_H-M   'P 1'
#
loop_
_entity.id
_entity.type
_entity.pdbx_description
1 polymer ?
#
loop_
_entity_poly.entity_id
_entity_poly.type
_entity_poly.pdbx_seq_one_letter_code
_entity_poly.pdbx_strand_id
1 'polypeptide(L)'
;HYFSMQLVQFLLKQAGVDKRTGDLYGNRDLLNIARNMARGLKGVENVYTQHQPLIFQTMEGIVKGRLRDADYPLVGNHFQQGRPQDVVIFIVGGTTYEEARSVALYNAANPGVRFFLGGSVVLNSKRFLENLGEAQRISKSSTLL
;
A
#
# COMPACT_ATOMS: atom_id res chain seq x y z
N HIS A 1 26.70 9.13 7.16
CA HIS A 1 26.75 8.68 5.75
C HIS A 1 26.67 7.15 5.60
N TYR A 2 27.53 6.35 6.24
CA TYR A 2 27.49 4.88 6.09
C TYR A 2 26.23 4.20 6.63
N PHE A 3 25.67 4.70 7.74
CA PHE A 3 24.46 4.14 8.36
C PHE A 3 23.23 4.23 7.44
N SER A 4 23.02 5.35 6.74
CA SER A 4 21.89 5.51 5.82
C SER A 4 22.01 4.59 4.59
N MET A 5 23.23 4.42 4.08
CA MET A 5 23.49 3.54 2.93
C MET A 5 23.17 2.07 3.25
N GLN A 6 23.53 1.60 4.44
CA GLN A 6 23.19 0.23 4.88
C GLN A 6 21.69 0.03 5.05
N LEU A 7 20.96 1.06 5.51
CA LEU A 7 19.52 1.00 5.69
C LEU A 7 18.78 0.93 4.33
N VAL A 8 19.25 1.68 3.33
CA VAL A 8 18.74 1.62 1.96
C VAL A 8 18.93 0.23 1.36
N GLN A 9 20.12 -0.36 1.51
CA GLN A 9 20.39 -1.72 1.03
C GLN A 9 19.50 -2.76 1.71
N PHE A 10 19.28 -2.60 3.02
CA PHE A 10 18.36 -3.47 3.75
C PHE A 10 16.91 -3.31 3.28
N LEU A 11 16.44 -2.08 3.05
CA LEU A 11 15.12 -1.80 2.49
C LEU A 11 14.95 -2.48 1.12
N LEU A 12 15.91 -2.32 0.22
CA LEU A 12 15.87 -2.94 -1.10
C LEU A 12 15.93 -4.47 -1.03
N LYS A 13 16.63 -5.04 -0.04
CA LYS A 13 16.65 -6.48 0.19
C LYS A 13 15.30 -7.02 0.67
N GLN A 14 14.62 -6.30 1.58
CA GLN A 14 13.35 -6.74 2.18
C GLN A 14 12.14 -6.40 1.32
N ALA A 15 12.15 -5.23 0.69
CA ALA A 15 11.06 -4.68 -0.09
C ALA A 15 11.52 -4.38 -1.52
N GLY A 16 12.41 -5.20 -2.08
CA GLY A 16 12.81 -5.13 -3.50
C GLY A 16 11.69 -5.58 -4.43
N VAL A 17 11.83 -5.32 -5.72
CA VAL A 17 10.82 -5.69 -6.74
C VAL A 17 10.50 -7.19 -6.71
N ASP A 18 11.49 -8.04 -6.46
CA ASP A 18 11.33 -9.51 -6.41
C ASP A 18 10.65 -10.01 -5.13
N LYS A 19 10.53 -9.16 -4.10
CA LYS A 19 9.88 -9.47 -2.82
C LYS A 19 8.46 -8.94 -2.73
N ARG A 20 8.11 -8.01 -3.62
CA ARG A 20 6.83 -7.33 -3.65
C ARG A 20 5.77 -8.20 -4.31
N THR A 21 4.57 -8.22 -3.75
CA THR A 21 3.42 -8.91 -4.34
C THR A 21 2.94 -8.16 -5.58
N GLY A 22 2.99 -8.81 -6.74
CA GLY A 22 2.46 -8.28 -8.00
C GLY A 22 3.22 -7.06 -8.56
N ASP A 23 2.63 -6.42 -9.58
CA ASP A 23 3.13 -5.16 -10.16
C ASP A 23 2.48 -3.96 -9.44
N LEU A 24 2.97 -3.67 -8.24
CA LEU A 24 2.43 -2.65 -7.33
C LEU A 24 2.34 -1.24 -7.92
N TYR A 25 3.13 -0.94 -8.95
CA TYR A 25 3.15 0.38 -9.59
C TYR A 25 2.53 0.38 -10.98
N GLY A 26 1.98 -0.76 -11.43
CA GLY A 26 1.35 -0.87 -12.73
C GLY A 26 2.27 -0.51 -13.90
N ASN A 27 3.59 -0.70 -13.74
CA ASN A 27 4.56 -0.41 -14.79
C ASN A 27 4.40 -1.30 -16.02
N ARG A 28 3.58 -2.35 -15.95
CA ARG A 28 3.28 -3.25 -17.07
C ARG A 28 2.01 -2.86 -17.84
N ASP A 29 1.10 -2.08 -17.26
CA ASP A 29 -0.21 -1.79 -17.85
C ASP A 29 -0.27 -0.36 -18.43
N LEU A 30 -0.17 -0.26 -19.76
CA LEU A 30 -0.31 0.98 -20.54
C LEU A 30 -1.60 1.77 -20.21
N LEU A 31 -2.66 1.07 -19.78
CA LEU A 31 -3.93 1.68 -19.36
C LEU A 31 -3.83 2.42 -18.00
N ASN A 32 -3.00 1.93 -17.07
CA ASN A 32 -2.76 2.60 -15.80
C ASN A 32 -1.85 3.81 -15.99
N ILE A 33 -0.89 3.72 -16.90
CA ILE A 33 -0.07 4.85 -17.36
C ILE A 33 -0.98 5.94 -17.97
N ALA A 34 -1.86 5.58 -18.90
CA ALA A 34 -2.80 6.52 -19.52
C ALA A 34 -3.77 7.17 -18.50
N ARG A 35 -4.25 6.42 -17.50
CA ARG A 35 -5.08 6.96 -16.41
C ARG A 35 -4.33 7.95 -15.53
N ASN A 36 -3.06 7.67 -15.22
CA ASN A 36 -2.20 8.57 -14.46
C ASN A 36 -1.86 9.83 -15.26
N MET A 37 -1.64 9.71 -16.57
CA MET A 37 -1.45 10.86 -17.48
C MET A 37 -2.70 11.74 -17.61
N ALA A 38 -3.89 11.14 -17.77
CA ALA A 38 -5.15 11.89 -17.86
C ALA A 38 -5.48 12.65 -16.57
N ARG A 39 -5.03 12.16 -15.41
CA ARG A 39 -5.12 12.86 -14.12
C ARG A 39 -4.18 14.05 -14.01
N GLY A 40 -2.99 13.98 -14.63
CA GLY A 40 -2.06 15.11 -14.72
C GLY A 40 -2.62 16.30 -15.52
N LEU A 41 -3.52 16.04 -16.47
CA LEU A 41 -4.19 17.06 -17.28
C LEU A 41 -5.41 17.69 -16.60
N LYS A 42 -5.92 17.12 -15.50
CA LYS A 42 -7.15 17.58 -14.82
C LYS A 42 -6.93 18.74 -13.84
N GLY A 43 -5.77 19.38 -13.87
CA GLY A 43 -5.41 20.46 -12.94
C GLY A 43 -5.10 19.90 -11.56
N VAL A 44 -3.84 19.57 -11.32
CA VAL A 44 -3.39 19.19 -9.98
C VAL A 44 -3.11 20.49 -9.23
N GLU A 45 -4.01 20.90 -8.32
CA GLU A 45 -3.85 22.13 -7.52
C GLU A 45 -2.57 22.15 -6.68
N ASN A 46 -1.88 21.01 -6.52
CA ASN A 46 -0.65 20.93 -5.73
C ASN A 46 0.33 19.81 -6.17
N VAL A 47 1.58 20.17 -6.46
CA VAL A 47 2.71 19.28 -6.84
C VAL A 47 2.95 18.16 -5.82
N TYR A 48 2.58 18.35 -4.54
CA TYR A 48 2.69 17.32 -3.49
C TYR A 48 1.65 16.18 -3.57
N THR A 49 0.71 16.20 -4.54
CA THR A 49 -0.36 15.20 -4.68
C THR A 49 -0.22 14.29 -5.90
N GLN A 50 0.94 14.28 -6.55
CA GLN A 50 1.24 13.34 -7.65
C GLN A 50 1.29 11.88 -7.16
N HIS A 51 1.72 11.66 -5.91
CA HIS A 51 1.72 10.33 -5.32
C HIS A 51 0.31 9.96 -4.88
N GLN A 52 -0.12 8.77 -5.30
CA GLN A 52 -1.32 8.12 -4.79
C GLN A 52 -0.90 6.85 -4.06
N PRO A 53 -1.24 6.70 -2.76
CA PRO A 53 -0.87 5.50 -2.03
C PRO A 53 -1.55 4.28 -2.65
N LEU A 54 -0.84 3.14 -2.65
CA LEU A 54 -1.28 1.87 -3.23
C LEU A 54 -2.69 1.47 -2.77
N ILE A 55 -3.02 1.76 -1.49
CA ILE A 55 -4.31 1.44 -0.90
C ILE A 55 -5.50 1.92 -1.74
N PHE A 56 -5.36 3.04 -2.46
CA PHE A 56 -6.40 3.52 -3.36
C PHE A 56 -6.69 2.53 -4.48
N GLN A 57 -5.66 1.99 -5.12
CA GLN A 57 -5.80 1.02 -6.19
C GLN A 57 -6.37 -0.30 -5.67
N THR A 58 -5.97 -0.71 -4.46
CA THR A 58 -6.54 -1.88 -3.79
C THR A 58 -8.03 -1.69 -3.53
N MET A 59 -8.46 -0.54 -3.00
CA MET A 59 -9.90 -0.24 -2.77
C MET A 59 -10.70 -0.28 -4.09
N GLU A 60 -10.18 0.33 -5.16
CA GLU A 60 -10.80 0.26 -6.50
C GLU A 60 -10.90 -1.19 -7.01
N GLY A 61 -9.87 -1.99 -6.78
CA GLY A 61 -9.83 -3.41 -7.14
C GLY A 61 -10.90 -4.22 -6.40
N ILE A 62 -11.08 -3.96 -5.09
CA ILE A 62 -12.11 -4.60 -4.27
C ILE A 62 -13.51 -4.24 -4.77
N VAL A 63 -13.77 -2.94 -4.95
CA VAL A 63 -15.08 -2.44 -5.41
C VAL A 63 -15.47 -3.02 -6.77
N LYS A 64 -14.51 -3.17 -7.68
CA LYS A 64 -14.74 -3.65 -9.06
C LYS A 64 -14.61 -5.17 -9.19
N GLY A 65 -14.24 -5.90 -8.14
CA GLY A 65 -13.98 -7.33 -8.21
C GLY A 65 -12.82 -7.69 -9.16
N ARG A 66 -11.76 -6.88 -9.17
CA ARG A 66 -10.60 -7.03 -10.07
C ARG A 66 -9.27 -7.30 -9.34
N LEU A 67 -9.32 -7.60 -8.04
CA LEU A 67 -8.13 -8.09 -7.36
C LEU A 67 -7.78 -9.49 -7.90
N ARG A 68 -6.49 -9.73 -8.14
CA ARG A 68 -6.02 -11.03 -8.62
C ARG A 68 -5.97 -12.01 -7.46
N ASP A 69 -6.60 -13.17 -7.60
CA ASP A 69 -6.60 -14.21 -6.57
C ASP A 69 -5.18 -14.69 -6.21
N ALA A 70 -4.25 -14.65 -7.17
CA ALA A 70 -2.85 -14.98 -6.94
C ALA A 70 -2.15 -14.01 -5.97
N ASP A 71 -2.55 -12.74 -5.95
CA ASP A 71 -1.98 -11.72 -5.05
C ASP A 71 -2.80 -11.57 -3.76
N TYR A 72 -4.13 -11.76 -3.86
CA TYR A 72 -5.09 -11.55 -2.79
C TYR A 72 -5.98 -12.80 -2.64
N PRO A 73 -5.42 -13.93 -2.17
CA PRO A 73 -6.18 -15.16 -2.04
C PRO A 73 -7.27 -15.03 -0.98
N LEU A 74 -8.43 -15.61 -1.25
CA LEU A 74 -9.51 -15.74 -0.29
C LEU A 74 -9.26 -16.93 0.64
N VAL A 75 -9.58 -16.78 1.92
CA VAL A 75 -9.45 -17.84 2.93
C VAL A 75 -10.84 -18.29 3.38
N GLY A 76 -11.11 -19.59 3.26
CA GLY A 76 -12.37 -20.22 3.70
C GLY A 76 -13.48 -20.24 2.63
N ASN A 77 -14.62 -20.89 2.96
CA ASN A 77 -15.74 -21.12 2.04
C ASN A 77 -16.93 -20.15 2.24
N HIS A 78 -16.74 -19.04 2.96
CA HIS A 78 -17.81 -18.09 3.27
C HIS A 78 -17.92 -16.95 2.26
N PHE A 79 -17.75 -17.25 0.97
CA PHE A 79 -17.84 -16.23 -0.07
C PHE A 79 -19.30 -15.88 -0.36
N GLN A 80 -19.68 -14.63 -0.12
CA GLN A 80 -20.89 -14.07 -0.68
C GLN A 80 -20.56 -13.43 -2.02
N GLN A 81 -21.19 -13.91 -3.09
CA GLN A 81 -21.10 -13.27 -4.39
C GLN A 81 -21.70 -11.87 -4.30
N GLY A 82 -20.88 -10.83 -4.47
CA GLY A 82 -21.35 -9.45 -4.46
C GLY A 82 -20.25 -8.44 -4.10
N ARG A 83 -20.58 -7.17 -4.28
CA ARG A 83 -19.73 -6.06 -3.84
C ARG A 83 -19.79 -5.97 -2.31
N PRO A 84 -18.66 -6.02 -1.59
CA PRO A 84 -18.67 -5.89 -0.13
C PRO A 84 -19.15 -4.50 0.27
N GLN A 85 -20.01 -4.41 1.30
CA GLN A 85 -20.49 -3.12 1.83
C GLN A 85 -19.49 -2.53 2.83
N ASP A 86 -18.91 -3.38 3.67
CA ASP A 86 -17.94 -3.00 4.68
C ASP A 86 -16.64 -3.78 4.47
N VAL A 87 -15.51 -3.07 4.44
CA VAL A 87 -14.20 -3.65 4.20
C VAL A 87 -13.21 -3.12 5.23
N VAL A 88 -12.55 -4.02 5.95
CA VAL A 88 -11.47 -3.68 6.87
C VAL A 88 -10.13 -3.94 6.19
N ILE A 89 -9.28 -2.93 6.13
CA ILE A 89 -7.91 -3.01 5.64
C ILE A 89 -6.99 -2.85 6.85
N PHE A 90 -6.20 -3.88 7.15
CA PHE A 90 -5.23 -3.85 8.25
C PHE A 90 -3.80 -3.91 7.71
N ILE A 91 -3.02 -2.84 7.91
CA ILE A 91 -1.63 -2.76 7.47
C ILE A 91 -0.71 -3.26 8.58
N VAL A 92 -0.17 -4.47 8.39
CA VAL A 92 0.85 -5.04 9.26
C VAL A 92 2.14 -4.22 9.13
N GLY A 93 2.74 -3.85 10.26
CA GLY A 93 3.91 -2.96 10.31
C GLY A 93 3.56 -1.48 10.42
N GLY A 94 2.30 -1.11 10.19
CA GLY A 94 1.76 0.21 10.44
C GLY A 94 1.21 0.91 9.20
N THR A 95 0.32 1.88 9.43
CA THR A 95 -0.32 2.70 8.38
C THR A 95 0.11 4.15 8.50
N THR A 96 -0.12 4.97 7.48
CA THR A 96 0.22 6.40 7.48
C THR A 96 -1.02 7.29 7.43
N TYR A 97 -0.87 8.56 7.81
CA TYR A 97 -1.94 9.55 7.64
C TYR A 97 -2.29 9.81 6.18
N GLU A 98 -1.37 9.59 5.24
CA GLU A 98 -1.64 9.69 3.81
C GLU A 98 -2.65 8.62 3.36
N GLU A 99 -2.44 7.38 3.79
CA GLU A 99 -3.37 6.27 3.54
C GLU A 99 -4.73 6.51 4.19
N ALA A 100 -4.74 6.98 5.45
CA ALA A 100 -5.98 7.32 6.15
C ALA A 100 -6.76 8.42 5.44
N ARG A 101 -6.08 9.47 4.94
CA ARG A 101 -6.69 10.50 4.11
C ARG A 101 -7.26 9.93 2.82
N SER A 102 -6.53 9.01 2.17
CA SER A 102 -6.99 8.35 0.95
C SER A 102 -8.30 7.57 1.17
N VAL A 103 -8.36 6.80 2.27
CA VAL A 103 -9.57 6.06 2.68
C VAL A 103 -10.73 7.00 3.00
N ALA A 104 -10.50 8.07 3.76
CA ALA A 104 -11.53 9.04 4.10
C ALA A 104 -12.15 9.71 2.85
N LEU A 105 -11.29 10.15 1.91
CA LEU A 105 -11.74 10.73 0.65
C LEU A 105 -12.48 9.71 -0.23
N TYR A 106 -12.02 8.47 -0.25
CA TYR A 106 -12.68 7.40 -1.01
C TYR A 106 -14.08 7.12 -0.48
N ASN A 107 -14.23 6.97 0.84
CA ASN A 107 -15.52 6.75 1.49
C ASN A 107 -16.50 7.90 1.22
N ALA A 108 -16.04 9.15 1.32
CA ALA A 108 -16.88 10.32 1.04
C ALA A 108 -17.38 10.36 -0.42
N ALA A 109 -16.55 9.93 -1.37
CA ALA A 109 -16.90 9.89 -2.78
C ALA A 109 -17.76 8.66 -3.19
N ASN A 110 -17.77 7.60 -2.38
CA ASN A 110 -18.38 6.30 -2.74
C ASN A 110 -19.27 5.76 -1.61
N PRO A 111 -20.50 6.29 -1.43
CA PRO A 111 -21.37 5.91 -0.31
C PRO A 111 -21.85 4.44 -0.31
N GLY A 112 -21.59 3.67 -1.38
CA GLY A 112 -21.97 2.26 -1.50
C GLY A 112 -20.99 1.26 -0.86
N VAL A 113 -19.81 1.69 -0.41
CA VAL A 113 -18.83 0.85 0.31
C VAL A 113 -18.12 1.68 1.37
N ARG A 114 -17.94 1.12 2.57
CA ARG A 114 -17.21 1.74 3.66
C ARG A 114 -15.93 0.97 3.92
N PHE A 115 -14.82 1.67 3.80
CA PHE A 115 -13.49 1.16 4.15
C PHE A 115 -13.09 1.63 5.54
N PHE A 116 -12.60 0.70 6.35
CA PHE A 116 -11.99 0.95 7.65
C PHE A 116 -10.51 0.65 7.56
N LEU A 117 -9.67 1.61 7.96
CA LEU A 117 -8.22 1.45 7.96
C LEU A 117 -7.71 1.22 9.38
N GLY A 118 -6.98 0.14 9.57
CA GLY A 118 -6.22 -0.14 10.76
C GLY A 118 -4.76 -0.43 10.41
N GLY A 119 -3.90 -0.33 11.41
CA GLY A 119 -2.52 -0.81 11.32
C GLY A 119 -1.97 -1.04 12.71
N SER A 120 -0.85 -1.76 12.80
CA SER A 120 -0.19 -2.02 14.10
C SER A 120 0.25 -0.73 14.81
N VAL A 121 0.52 0.34 14.05
CA VAL A 121 0.93 1.66 14.51
C VAL A 121 0.63 2.68 13.41
N VAL A 122 0.51 3.97 13.76
CA VAL A 122 0.49 5.06 12.78
C VAL A 122 1.91 5.59 12.60
N LEU A 123 2.45 5.46 11.39
CA LEU A 123 3.83 5.77 11.07
C LEU A 123 3.99 7.20 10.52
N ASN A 124 5.13 7.78 10.86
CA ASN A 124 5.78 8.85 10.11
C ASN A 124 7.14 8.36 9.62
N SER A 125 7.81 9.16 8.76
CA SER A 125 9.08 8.77 8.15
C SER A 125 10.17 8.46 9.17
N LYS A 126 10.22 9.20 10.29
CA LYS A 126 11.21 8.97 11.35
C LYS A 126 11.01 7.60 12.00
N ARG A 127 9.78 7.29 12.42
CA ARG A 127 9.45 6.01 13.06
C ARG A 127 9.65 4.83 12.10
N PHE A 128 9.31 5.01 10.83
CA PHE A 128 9.54 4.00 9.80
C PHE A 128 11.04 3.66 9.67
N LEU A 129 11.92 4.66 9.59
CA LEU A 129 13.37 4.45 9.50
C LEU A 129 13.96 3.81 10.77
N GLU A 130 13.45 4.18 11.95
CA GLU A 130 13.83 3.53 13.22
C GLU A 130 13.46 2.05 13.22
N ASN A 131 12.22 1.71 12.85
CA ASN A 131 11.75 0.31 12.78
C ASN A 131 12.54 -0.50 11.75
N LEU A 132 12.89 0.10 10.62
CA LEU A 132 13.74 -0.52 9.61
C LEU A 132 15.15 -0.83 10.17
N GLY A 133 15.70 0.07 10.99
CA GLY A 133 17.01 -0.11 11.64
C GLY A 133 16.99 -1.16 12.76
N GLU A 134 15.87 -1.28 13.48
CA GLU A 134 15.65 -2.37 14.44
C GLU A 134 15.53 -3.73 13.73
N ALA A 135 14.73 -3.81 12.66
CA ALA A 135 14.59 -5.01 11.85
C ALA A 135 15.93 -5.47 11.24
N GLN A 136 16.77 -4.54 10.79
CA GLN A 136 18.11 -4.85 10.31
C GLN A 136 19.00 -5.46 11.41
N ARG A 137 18.94 -4.93 12.62
CA ARG A 137 19.70 -5.44 13.78
C ARG A 137 19.24 -6.84 14.18
N ILE A 138 17.93 -7.06 14.24
CA ILE A 138 17.34 -8.38 14.55
C ILE A 138 17.77 -9.40 13.51
N SER A 139 17.64 -9.08 12.21
CA SER A 139 18.02 -9.99 11.12
C SER A 139 19.50 -10.40 11.17
N LYS A 140 20.41 -9.46 11.49
CA LYS A 140 21.83 -9.78 11.70
C LYS A 140 22.04 -10.71 12.89
N SER A 141 21.35 -10.47 14.01
CA SER A 141 21.44 -11.32 15.21
C SER A 141 20.92 -12.73 14.97
N SER A 142 19.82 -12.90 14.23
CA SER A 142 19.25 -14.22 13.90
C SER A 142 20.10 -15.04 12.93
N THR A 143 21.04 -14.42 12.21
CA THR A 143 21.94 -15.13 11.27
C THR A 143 23.22 -15.63 11.97
N LEU A 144 23.48 -15.15 13.19
CA LEU A 144 24.64 -15.52 14.02
C LEU A 144 24.35 -16.67 14.99
N LEU A 145 23.11 -17.16 15.01
CA LEU A 145 22.65 -18.38 15.70
C LEU A 145 22.46 -19.48 14.67
#